data_AF-A0A950FTV5-F1
#
_entry.id   AF-A0A950FTV5-F1
#
_cell.length_a   1.000
_cell.length_b   1.000
_cell.length_c   1.000
_cell.angle_alpha   90.00
_cell.angle_beta   90.00
_cell.angle_gamma   90.00
#
_symmetry.space_group_name_H-M   'P 1'
#
loop_
_entity.id
_entity.type
_entity.pdbx_description
1 polymer ?
#
loop_
_entity_poly.entity_id
_entity_poly.type
_entity_poly.pdbx_seq_one_letter_code
_entity_poly.pdbx_strand_id
1 'polypeptide(L)'
;MRTTQLNSGPSVRYGTLKIPLAAQRDVDAAFAYLARDSVERSLIERVERSRVPHRLVIDHRGDDSYRPSTHTIRWDPRSALMTTEGGRQSPALGLGHELDHAAEDARAYDGLQNVPDDAFDSLEERRVILGSERHAAHTLHESVRHDHDGRLYRVPDPTLR
;
A
#
# COMPACT_ATOMS: atom_id res chain seq x y z
N MET A 1 -9.51 12.07 -30.64
CA MET A 1 -9.87 12.21 -29.21
C MET A 1 -8.68 12.82 -28.50
N ARG A 2 -8.87 13.92 -27.76
CA ARG A 2 -7.79 14.64 -27.06
C ARG A 2 -7.36 13.81 -25.85
N THR A 3 -6.11 13.36 -25.85
CA THR A 3 -5.45 12.76 -24.69
C THR A 3 -5.27 13.86 -23.65
N THR A 4 -6.07 13.84 -22.59
CA THR A 4 -5.88 14.73 -21.45
C THR A 4 -4.59 14.30 -20.75
N GLN A 5 -3.49 14.98 -21.07
CA GLN A 5 -2.29 14.95 -20.23
C GLN A 5 -2.72 15.56 -18.89
N LEU A 6 -2.91 14.70 -17.88
CA LEU A 6 -3.06 15.16 -16.50
C LEU A 6 -1.79 15.91 -16.15
N ASN A 7 -1.94 17.24 -16.08
CA ASN A 7 -0.90 18.20 -15.77
C ASN A 7 -0.19 17.74 -14.49
N SER A 8 1.01 17.18 -14.66
CA SER A 8 1.72 16.51 -13.58
C SER A 8 2.35 17.60 -12.73
N GLY A 9 1.75 17.89 -11.57
CA GLY A 9 2.39 18.74 -10.57
C GLY A 9 3.80 18.25 -10.23
N PRO A 10 4.59 19.08 -9.53
CA PRO A 10 5.95 18.72 -9.15
C PRO A 10 5.97 17.36 -8.42
N SER A 11 7.02 16.59 -8.64
CA SER A 11 7.16 15.22 -8.14
C SER A 11 8.54 14.98 -7.54
N VAL A 12 8.61 14.07 -6.58
CA VAL A 12 9.85 13.60 -5.96
C VAL A 12 10.06 12.13 -6.30
N ARG A 13 11.31 11.67 -6.24
CA ARG A 13 11.68 10.28 -6.52
C ARG A 13 12.35 9.63 -5.31
N TYR A 14 12.01 8.37 -5.10
CA TYR A 14 12.66 7.43 -4.18
C TYR A 14 13.17 6.29 -5.05
N GLY A 15 14.43 6.38 -5.48
CA GLY A 15 14.94 5.54 -6.57
C GLY A 15 14.08 5.68 -7.84
N THR A 16 13.45 4.59 -8.27
CA THR A 16 12.55 4.56 -9.44
C THR A 16 11.10 4.91 -9.12
N LEU A 17 10.68 4.87 -7.85
CA LEU A 17 9.35 5.27 -7.39
C LEU A 17 9.18 6.78 -7.53
N LYS A 18 8.11 7.22 -8.20
CA LYS A 18 7.74 8.63 -8.35
C LYS A 18 6.52 8.95 -7.50
N ILE A 19 6.60 10.01 -6.68
CA ILE A 19 5.49 10.48 -5.85
C ILE A 19 5.16 11.96 -6.15
N PRO A 20 3.95 12.45 -5.84
CA PRO A 20 3.65 13.89 -5.87
C PRO A 20 4.45 14.63 -4.79
N LEU A 21 5.03 15.79 -5.10
CA LEU A 21 5.79 16.59 -4.12
C LEU A 21 4.95 16.95 -2.89
N ALA A 22 3.66 17.26 -3.09
CA ALA A 22 2.74 17.58 -2.00
C ALA A 22 2.52 16.42 -1.02
N ALA A 23 2.78 15.18 -1.43
CA ALA A 23 2.63 13.98 -0.62
C ALA A 23 3.89 13.63 0.18
N GLN A 24 5.02 14.29 -0.11
CA GLN A 24 6.34 13.85 0.35
C GLN A 24 6.40 13.68 1.87
N ARG A 25 5.84 14.62 2.63
CA ARG A 25 5.81 14.55 4.10
C ARG A 25 5.06 13.33 4.63
N ASP A 26 3.92 12.98 4.05
CA ASP A 26 3.13 11.84 4.50
C ASP A 26 3.79 10.52 4.07
N VAL A 27 4.39 10.47 2.87
CA VAL A 27 5.17 9.31 2.41
C VAL A 27 6.41 9.10 3.28
N ASP A 28 7.16 10.15 3.61
CA ASP A 28 8.33 10.07 4.50
C ASP A 28 7.93 9.52 5.88
N ALA A 29 6.81 9.99 6.43
CA ALA A 29 6.30 9.52 7.71
C ALA A 29 5.88 8.03 7.64
N ALA A 30 5.15 7.62 6.60
CA ALA A 30 4.75 6.23 6.41
C ALA A 30 5.95 5.31 6.18
N PHE A 31 6.91 5.70 5.33
CA PHE A 31 8.10 4.91 5.05
C PHE A 31 8.98 4.77 6.30
N ALA A 32 9.18 5.84 7.07
CA ALA A 32 9.92 5.76 8.33
C ALA A 32 9.21 4.86 9.36
N TYR A 33 7.88 4.89 9.40
CA TYR A 33 7.07 4.04 10.28
C TYR A 33 7.14 2.57 9.87
N LEU A 34 6.90 2.27 8.60
CA LEU A 34 6.95 0.93 8.00
C LEU A 34 8.34 0.31 8.10
N ALA A 35 9.41 1.08 7.86
CA ALA A 35 10.78 0.56 7.82
C ALA A 35 11.31 0.03 9.18
N ARG A 36 10.57 0.24 10.28
CA ARG A 36 10.81 -0.43 11.57
C ARG A 36 10.56 -1.94 11.47
N ASP A 37 9.68 -2.35 10.55
CA ASP A 37 9.51 -3.73 10.14
C ASP A 37 10.51 -4.10 9.03
N SER A 38 11.18 -5.25 9.17
CA SER A 38 12.20 -5.68 8.21
C SER A 38 11.64 -6.14 6.87
N VAL A 39 10.42 -6.70 6.85
CA VAL A 39 9.78 -7.13 5.60
C VAL A 39 9.35 -5.89 4.82
N GLU A 40 8.65 -4.96 5.46
CA GLU A 40 8.21 -3.71 4.82
C GLU A 40 9.39 -2.87 4.32
N ARG A 41 10.47 -2.76 5.10
CA ARG A 41 11.70 -2.11 4.63
C ARG A 41 12.25 -2.74 3.35
N SER A 42 12.23 -4.08 3.28
CA SER A 42 12.66 -4.80 2.08
C SER A 42 11.72 -4.54 0.89
N LEU A 43 10.41 -4.47 1.12
CA LEU A 43 9.43 -4.12 0.07
C LEU A 43 9.64 -2.71 -0.47
N ILE A 44 9.83 -1.71 0.41
CA ILE A 44 10.18 -0.34 0.02
C ILE A 44 11.45 -0.35 -0.85
N GLU A 45 12.53 -1.00 -0.40
CA GLU A 45 13.77 -1.08 -1.16
C GLU A 45 13.60 -1.78 -2.53
N ARG A 46 12.77 -2.83 -2.62
CA ARG A 46 12.47 -3.53 -3.87
C ARG A 46 11.74 -2.63 -4.85
N VAL A 47 10.74 -1.88 -4.39
CA VAL A 47 10.00 -0.93 -5.24
C VAL A 47 10.91 0.21 -5.70
N GLU A 48 11.71 0.80 -4.81
CA GLU A 48 12.66 1.88 -5.13
C GLU A 48 13.75 1.44 -6.13
N ARG A 49 14.18 0.18 -6.08
CA ARG A 49 15.22 -0.38 -6.96
C ARG A 49 14.67 -1.15 -8.16
N SER A 50 13.34 -1.23 -8.30
CA SER A 50 12.71 -1.97 -9.38
C SER A 50 13.12 -1.41 -10.74
N ARG A 51 13.41 -2.31 -11.69
CA ARG A 51 13.64 -1.93 -13.10
C ARG A 51 12.40 -1.37 -13.77
N VAL A 52 11.22 -1.68 -13.22
CA VAL A 52 9.94 -1.15 -13.65
C VAL A 52 9.59 0.06 -12.77
N PRO A 53 9.51 1.27 -13.32
CA PRO A 53 9.18 2.45 -12.54
C PRO A 53 7.75 2.40 -12.02
N HIS A 54 7.59 2.61 -10.71
CA HIS A 54 6.29 2.73 -10.06
C HIS A 54 5.92 4.20 -9.84
N ARG A 55 4.62 4.47 -9.71
CA ARG A 55 4.12 5.77 -9.28
C ARG A 55 3.17 5.61 -8.09
N LEU A 56 3.33 6.47 -7.09
CA LEU A 56 2.33 6.66 -6.05
C LEU A 56 1.42 7.81 -6.45
N VAL A 57 0.12 7.66 -6.26
CA VAL A 57 -0.86 8.73 -6.38
C VAL A 57 -1.66 8.83 -5.10
N ILE A 58 -1.93 10.06 -4.67
CA ILE A 58 -2.72 10.27 -3.47
C ILE A 58 -4.20 10.19 -3.80
N ASP A 59 -4.88 9.32 -3.07
CA ASP A 59 -6.32 9.24 -2.99
C ASP A 59 -6.81 10.00 -1.74
N HIS A 60 -8.07 10.46 -1.78
CA HIS A 60 -8.70 11.20 -0.68
C HIS A 60 -10.12 10.69 -0.37
N ARG A 61 -10.45 9.52 -0.91
CA ARG A 61 -11.74 8.84 -0.86
C ARG A 61 -11.62 7.47 -0.19
N GLY A 62 -10.45 7.16 0.40
CA GLY A 62 -10.16 5.89 1.03
C GLY A 62 -9.87 4.73 0.09
N ASP A 63 -9.43 5.00 -1.15
CA ASP A 63 -8.99 3.95 -2.08
C ASP A 63 -7.48 3.74 -1.98
N ASP A 64 -7.11 2.67 -1.28
CA ASP A 64 -5.79 2.04 -1.33
C ASP A 64 -5.87 0.89 -2.34
N SER A 65 -5.03 0.94 -3.38
CA SER A 65 -4.99 -0.12 -4.40
C SER A 65 -3.75 -0.07 -5.30
N TYR A 66 -3.25 -1.24 -5.67
CA TYR A 66 -2.22 -1.40 -6.68
C TYR A 66 -2.82 -1.74 -8.05
N ARG A 67 -2.39 -1.00 -9.07
CA ARG A 67 -2.81 -1.21 -10.47
C ARG A 67 -1.67 -1.74 -11.31
N PRO A 68 -1.57 -3.08 -11.53
CA PRO A 68 -0.43 -3.69 -12.21
C PRO A 68 -0.25 -3.18 -13.64
N SER A 69 -1.33 -2.96 -14.39
CA SER A 69 -1.28 -2.47 -15.77
C SER A 69 -0.63 -1.10 -15.95
N THR A 70 -0.53 -0.32 -14.86
CA THR A 70 0.04 1.04 -14.87
C THR A 70 1.11 1.26 -13.81
N HIS A 71 1.50 0.20 -13.07
CA HIS A 71 2.41 0.24 -11.92
C HIS A 71 2.09 1.40 -10.97
N THR A 72 0.80 1.60 -10.70
CA THR A 72 0.31 2.72 -9.89
C THR A 72 -0.18 2.22 -8.55
N ILE A 73 0.41 2.73 -7.48
CA ILE A 73 -0.06 2.59 -6.10
C ILE A 73 -0.96 3.79 -5.81
N ARG A 74 -2.23 3.55 -5.49
CA ARG A 74 -3.14 4.55 -4.93
C ARG A 74 -3.10 4.42 -3.43
N TRP A 75 -3.03 5.55 -2.74
CA TRP A 75 -2.97 5.56 -1.28
C TRP A 75 -3.62 6.81 -0.71
N ASP A 76 -4.49 6.64 0.29
CA ASP A 76 -5.04 7.73 1.09
C ASP A 76 -4.31 7.84 2.44
N PRO A 77 -3.45 8.87 2.65
CA PRO A 77 -2.66 9.02 3.87
C PRO A 77 -3.49 9.32 5.14
N ARG A 78 -4.82 9.40 5.00
CA ARG A 78 -5.77 9.68 6.07
C ARG A 78 -6.78 8.56 6.27
N SER A 79 -6.71 7.46 5.50
CA SER A 79 -7.65 6.34 5.56
C SER A 79 -7.10 5.20 6.42
N ALA A 80 -7.49 5.15 7.68
CA ALA A 80 -7.19 4.04 8.59
C ALA A 80 -8.26 2.95 8.44
N LEU A 81 -7.95 1.72 8.83
CA LEU A 81 -8.87 0.58 8.73
C LEU A 81 -9.26 0.07 10.13
N MET A 82 -10.56 -0.01 10.39
CA MET A 82 -11.11 -0.79 11.51
C MET A 82 -11.36 -2.21 10.99
N THR A 83 -10.71 -3.21 11.57
CA THR A 83 -10.88 -4.62 11.17
C THR A 83 -12.28 -5.12 11.54
N THR A 84 -12.72 -6.20 10.91
CA THR A 84 -13.98 -6.91 11.23
C THR A 84 -14.06 -7.35 12.70
N GLU A 85 -12.92 -7.68 13.30
CA GLU A 85 -12.77 -8.07 14.70
C GLU A 85 -12.66 -6.86 15.68
N GLY A 86 -12.79 -5.63 15.17
CA GLY A 86 -12.74 -4.40 15.97
C GLY A 86 -11.33 -3.88 16.28
N GLY A 87 -10.32 -4.43 15.62
CA GLY A 87 -8.94 -3.95 15.64
C GLY A 87 -8.74 -2.72 14.78
N ARG A 88 -7.55 -2.13 14.83
CA ARG A 88 -7.21 -0.92 14.06
C ARG A 88 -5.87 -1.03 13.37
N GLN A 89 -5.83 -0.56 12.12
CA GLN A 89 -4.64 -0.45 11.29
C GLN A 89 -4.50 0.98 10.75
N SER A 90 -3.26 1.45 10.66
CA SER A 90 -2.91 2.79 10.21
C SER A 90 -2.93 2.91 8.69
N PRO A 91 -3.09 4.12 8.12
CA PRO A 91 -2.90 4.34 6.69
C PRO A 91 -1.53 3.89 6.20
N ALA A 92 -0.48 3.99 7.03
CA ALA A 92 0.84 3.49 6.69
C ALA A 92 0.85 1.98 6.46
N LEU A 93 0.12 1.19 7.26
CA LEU A 93 0.01 -0.25 7.04
C LEU A 93 -0.76 -0.58 5.74
N GLY A 94 -1.79 0.22 5.40
CA GLY A 94 -2.44 0.15 4.09
C GLY A 94 -1.48 0.44 2.92
N LEU A 95 -0.55 1.39 3.08
CA LEU A 95 0.51 1.60 2.08
C LEU A 95 1.47 0.40 1.97
N GLY A 96 1.84 -0.21 3.10
CA GLY A 96 2.69 -1.40 3.14
C GLY A 96 2.08 -2.57 2.36
N HIS A 97 0.78 -2.79 2.55
CA HIS A 97 -0.02 -3.75 1.79
C HIS A 97 0.14 -3.55 0.27
N GLU A 98 -0.09 -2.33 -0.23
CA GLU A 98 0.03 -2.05 -1.67
C GLU A 98 1.47 -2.11 -2.20
N LEU A 99 2.44 -1.81 -1.35
CA LEU A 99 3.86 -1.95 -1.69
C LEU A 99 4.25 -3.42 -1.88
N ASP A 100 3.62 -4.37 -1.18
CA ASP A 100 3.85 -5.80 -1.41
C ASP A 100 3.40 -6.20 -2.82
N HIS A 101 2.17 -5.88 -3.20
CA HIS A 101 1.69 -6.13 -4.56
C HIS A 101 2.59 -5.50 -5.63
N ALA A 102 3.08 -4.28 -5.39
CA ALA A 102 3.99 -3.59 -6.31
C ALA A 102 5.40 -4.22 -6.37
N ALA A 103 5.85 -4.84 -5.28
CA ALA A 103 7.16 -5.48 -5.22
C ALA A 103 7.14 -6.89 -5.82
N GLU A 104 5.99 -7.55 -5.87
CA GLU A 104 5.83 -8.94 -6.31
C GLU A 104 6.16 -9.13 -7.80
N ASP A 105 6.69 -10.31 -8.14
CA ASP A 105 6.92 -10.65 -9.55
C ASP A 105 5.59 -10.74 -10.30
N ALA A 106 5.51 -10.15 -11.50
CA ALA A 106 4.27 -10.08 -12.26
C ALA A 106 3.65 -11.47 -12.52
N ARG A 107 4.47 -12.51 -12.75
CA ARG A 107 3.96 -13.86 -12.97
C ARG A 107 3.43 -14.49 -11.69
N ALA A 108 4.06 -14.21 -10.55
CA ALA A 108 3.58 -14.67 -9.25
C ALA A 108 2.26 -13.98 -8.89
N TYR A 109 2.20 -12.65 -9.03
CA TYR A 109 0.99 -11.84 -8.84
C TYR A 109 -0.17 -12.33 -9.73
N ASP A 110 0.05 -12.44 -11.05
CA ASP A 110 -0.98 -12.86 -12.01
C ASP A 110 -1.52 -14.27 -11.72
N GLY A 111 -0.66 -15.13 -11.16
CA GLY A 111 -1.02 -16.50 -10.78
C GLY A 111 -1.95 -16.59 -9.57
N LEU A 112 -2.05 -15.55 -8.75
CA LEU A 112 -2.81 -15.53 -7.50
C LEU A 112 -3.99 -14.54 -7.53
N GLN A 113 -3.83 -13.37 -8.16
CA GLN A 113 -4.83 -12.28 -8.12
C GLN A 113 -6.21 -12.68 -8.66
N ASN A 114 -6.26 -13.59 -9.63
CA ASN A 114 -7.50 -14.04 -10.25
C ASN A 114 -8.03 -15.37 -9.69
N VAL A 115 -7.41 -15.89 -8.61
CA VAL A 115 -7.87 -17.09 -7.93
C VAL A 115 -8.69 -16.66 -6.71
N PRO A 116 -10.02 -16.85 -6.72
CA PRO A 116 -10.89 -16.37 -5.65
C PRO A 116 -10.57 -17.02 -4.29
N ASP A 117 -10.70 -16.25 -3.21
CA ASP A 117 -10.73 -16.74 -1.83
C ASP A 117 -11.86 -16.01 -1.09
N ASP A 118 -12.82 -16.75 -0.54
CA ASP A 118 -14.04 -16.18 0.05
C ASP A 118 -13.79 -15.22 1.22
N ALA A 119 -12.67 -15.38 1.95
CA ALA A 119 -12.34 -14.51 3.08
C ALA A 119 -11.48 -13.32 2.67
N PHE A 120 -10.78 -13.40 1.54
CA PHE A 120 -9.76 -12.44 1.15
C PHE A 120 -9.98 -11.81 -0.23
N ASP A 121 -11.09 -12.09 -0.91
CA ASP A 121 -11.35 -11.82 -2.33
C ASP A 121 -10.45 -12.60 -3.31
N SER A 122 -9.14 -12.72 -3.04
CA SER A 122 -8.21 -13.53 -3.84
C SER A 122 -7.10 -14.21 -3.01
N LEU A 123 -6.42 -15.20 -3.59
CA LEU A 123 -5.22 -15.78 -2.98
C LEU A 123 -4.06 -14.79 -2.86
N GLU A 124 -4.03 -13.75 -3.69
CA GLU A 124 -3.00 -12.71 -3.64
C GLU A 124 -3.20 -11.78 -2.45
N GLU A 125 -4.44 -11.34 -2.21
CA GLU A 125 -4.82 -10.62 -1.00
C GLU A 125 -4.52 -11.44 0.27
N ARG A 126 -4.87 -12.73 0.26
CA ARG A 126 -4.53 -13.65 1.35
C ARG A 126 -3.03 -13.70 1.63
N ARG A 127 -2.21 -13.75 0.57
CA ARG A 127 -0.73 -13.79 0.67
C ARG A 127 -0.21 -12.54 1.36
N VAL A 128 -0.69 -11.36 0.98
CA VAL A 128 -0.27 -10.08 1.59
C VAL A 128 -0.76 -9.97 3.03
N ILE A 129 -2.07 -10.18 3.26
CA ILE A 129 -2.71 -9.99 4.56
C ILE A 129 -2.12 -10.92 5.62
N LEU A 130 -2.00 -12.22 5.30
CA LEU A 130 -1.44 -13.19 6.24
C LEU A 130 0.09 -13.21 6.26
N GLY A 131 0.74 -12.50 5.33
CA GLY A 131 2.18 -12.41 5.14
C GLY A 131 2.77 -11.11 5.67
N SER A 132 3.16 -10.22 4.76
CA SER A 132 3.85 -8.96 5.06
C SER A 132 3.03 -8.05 5.97
N GLU A 133 1.74 -7.86 5.67
CA GLU A 133 0.88 -6.98 6.45
C GLU A 133 0.76 -7.47 7.90
N ARG A 134 0.54 -8.78 8.10
CA ARG A 134 0.51 -9.39 9.44
C ARG A 134 1.85 -9.26 10.16
N HIS A 135 2.96 -9.48 9.45
CA HIS A 135 4.30 -9.34 10.02
C HIS A 135 4.53 -7.90 10.52
N ALA A 136 4.21 -6.92 9.68
CA ALA A 136 4.25 -5.50 10.02
C ALA A 136 3.30 -5.15 11.16
N ALA A 137 2.06 -5.63 11.15
CA ALA A 137 1.09 -5.39 12.22
C ALA A 137 1.64 -5.85 13.58
N HIS A 138 2.26 -7.04 13.65
CA HIS A 138 2.92 -7.51 14.86
C HIS A 138 4.08 -6.60 15.30
N THR A 139 4.98 -6.26 14.38
CA THR A 139 6.16 -5.42 14.68
C THR A 139 5.80 -4.00 15.09
N LEU A 140 4.78 -3.41 14.46
CA LEU A 140 4.38 -2.01 14.61
C LEU A 140 3.28 -1.84 15.67
N HIS A 141 2.91 -2.93 16.36
CA HIS A 141 1.87 -2.98 17.38
C HIS A 141 0.51 -2.47 16.85
N GLU A 142 0.13 -2.95 15.66
CA GLU A 142 -1.19 -2.78 15.06
C GLU A 142 -2.03 -4.05 15.25
N SER A 143 -3.32 -3.98 14.93
CA SER A 143 -4.16 -5.17 14.88
C SER A 143 -3.88 -5.99 13.63
N VAL A 144 -3.85 -7.32 13.79
CA VAL A 144 -3.89 -8.27 12.68
C VAL A 144 -5.33 -8.45 12.26
N ARG A 145 -5.58 -8.55 10.95
CA ARG A 145 -6.87 -8.97 10.38
C ARG A 145 -6.75 -10.36 9.75
N HIS A 146 -7.88 -11.03 9.61
CA HIS A 146 -7.97 -12.41 9.10
C HIS A 146 -8.89 -12.53 7.89
N ASP A 147 -9.27 -11.40 7.30
CA ASP A 147 -10.08 -11.27 6.11
C ASP A 147 -9.70 -9.96 5.37
N HIS A 148 -10.17 -9.82 4.13
CA HIS A 148 -9.94 -8.61 3.33
C HIS A 148 -10.83 -7.42 3.78
N ASP A 149 -11.88 -7.69 4.54
CA ASP A 149 -12.90 -6.73 4.92
C ASP A 149 -12.44 -5.74 6.02
N GLY A 150 -13.24 -4.69 6.18
CA GLY A 150 -13.11 -3.75 7.28
C GLY A 150 -13.89 -2.46 7.00
N ARG A 151 -13.76 -1.50 7.92
CA ARG A 151 -14.39 -0.19 7.78
C ARG A 151 -13.37 0.91 7.87
N LEU A 152 -13.25 1.68 6.80
CA LEU A 152 -12.37 2.84 6.75
C LEU A 152 -12.84 3.94 7.71
N TYR A 153 -11.88 4.63 8.33
CA TYR A 153 -12.11 5.82 9.14
C TYR A 153 -10.95 6.81 9.00
N ARG A 154 -11.21 8.08 9.30
CA ARG A 154 -10.24 9.15 9.04
C ARG A 154 -9.34 9.43 10.23
N VAL A 155 -8.04 9.53 9.96
CA VAL A 155 -7.01 9.96 10.93
C VAL A 155 -6.21 11.15 10.38
N PRO A 156 -5.65 12.03 11.23
CA PRO A 156 -4.95 13.23 10.77
C PRO A 156 -3.50 12.97 10.31
N ASP A 157 -2.94 11.79 10.58
CA ASP A 157 -1.55 11.42 10.28
C ASP A 157 -1.49 9.95 9.82
N PRO A 158 -0.65 9.58 8.83
CA PRO A 158 -0.60 8.23 8.29
C PRO A 158 -0.16 7.16 9.31
N THR A 159 0.38 7.56 10.45
CA THR A 159 0.87 6.62 11.48
C THR A 159 -0.12 6.40 12.62
N LEU A 160 -1.29 7.06 12.59
CA LEU A 160 -2.30 7.00 13.64
C LEU A 160 -3.38 5.95 13.37
N ARG A 161 -4.04 5.55 14.47
CA ARG A 161 -5.13 4.58 14.57
C ARG A 161 -6.22 5.13 15.49
#